data_AF-A0AA43JNV5-F1
#
_entry.id   AF-A0AA43JNV5-F1
#
_cell.length_a   1.000
_cell.length_b   1.000
_cell.length_c   1.000
_cell.angle_alpha   90.00
_cell.angle_beta   90.00
_cell.angle_gamma   90.00
#
_symmetry.space_group_name_H-M   'P 1'
#
loop_
_entity.id
_entity.type
_entity.pdbx_description
1 polymer ?
#
loop_
_entity_poly.entity_id
_entity_poly.type
_entity_poly.pdbx_seq_one_letter_code
_entity_poly.pdbx_strand_id
1 'polypeptide(L)'
;MRQRFRRAASFMLAVTLVGTIGYRLIEGAPWFDSFYMVVMTITTVGFLEVFPMSMLGRLWTVILIISGLGSVFYTASVGLELIVESTSISGR
;
A
#
# COMPACT_ATOMS: atom_id res chain seq x y z
N MET A 1 -3.77 -16.14 -14.05
CA MET A 1 -3.40 -15.20 -12.96
C MET A 1 -3.17 -13.74 -13.36
N ARG A 2 -2.64 -13.42 -14.56
CA ARG A 2 -2.20 -12.06 -14.93
C ARG A 2 -3.24 -10.94 -14.73
N GLN A 3 -4.52 -11.17 -15.06
CA GLN A 3 -5.56 -10.16 -14.84
C GLN A 3 -5.87 -9.90 -13.36
N ARG A 4 -5.81 -10.95 -12.51
CA ARG A 4 -6.00 -10.83 -11.05
C ARG A 4 -4.87 -10.02 -10.43
N PHE A 5 -3.64 -10.30 -10.82
CA PHE A 5 -2.47 -9.53 -10.39
C PHE A 5 -2.58 -8.06 -10.79
N ARG A 6 -2.94 -7.77 -12.05
CA ARG A 6 -3.14 -6.39 -12.50
C ARG A 6 -4.18 -5.65 -11.68
N ARG A 7 -5.33 -6.28 -11.38
CA ARG A 7 -6.37 -5.69 -10.52
C ARG A 7 -5.86 -5.45 -9.09
N ALA A 8 -5.16 -6.41 -8.50
CA ALA A 8 -4.57 -6.28 -7.16
C ALA A 8 -3.56 -5.13 -7.09
N ALA A 9 -2.63 -5.07 -8.05
CA ALA A 9 -1.63 -4.01 -8.14
C ALA A 9 -2.27 -2.64 -8.39
N SER A 10 -3.28 -2.54 -9.25
CA SER A 10 -4.03 -1.30 -9.46
C SER A 10 -4.76 -0.83 -8.19
N PHE A 11 -5.35 -1.76 -7.43
CA PHE A 11 -5.98 -1.44 -6.15
C PHE A 11 -4.96 -0.96 -5.12
N MET A 12 -3.81 -1.64 -5.01
CA MET A 12 -2.71 -1.22 -4.13
C MET A 12 -2.23 0.18 -4.47
N LEU A 13 -2.01 0.46 -5.76
CA LEU A 13 -1.63 1.79 -6.23
C LEU A 13 -2.68 2.85 -5.88
N ALA A 14 -3.97 2.53 -6.04
CA ALA A 14 -5.05 3.44 -5.67
C ALA A 14 -5.05 3.73 -4.16
N VAL A 15 -4.89 2.73 -3.31
CA VAL A 15 -4.77 2.92 -1.85
C VAL A 15 -3.57 3.79 -1.52
N THR A 16 -2.41 3.57 -2.17
CA THR A 16 -1.22 4.38 -1.95
C THR A 16 -1.44 5.85 -2.34
N LEU A 17 -2.05 6.11 -3.51
CA LEU A 17 -2.32 7.46 -3.99
C LEU A 17 -3.35 8.18 -3.12
N VAL A 18 -4.48 7.52 -2.81
CA VAL A 18 -5.53 8.06 -1.95
C VAL A 18 -4.96 8.37 -0.57
N GLY A 19 -4.19 7.44 0.00
CA GLY A 19 -3.49 7.63 1.26
C GLY A 19 -2.60 8.86 1.28
N THR A 20 -1.80 9.03 0.22
CA THR A 20 -0.84 10.13 0.07
C THR A 20 -1.57 11.46 -0.02
N ILE A 21 -2.61 11.52 -0.85
CA ILE A 21 -3.47 12.71 -0.99
C ILE A 21 -4.16 13.02 0.34
N GLY A 22 -4.64 12.01 1.07
CA GLY A 22 -5.27 12.18 2.37
C GLY A 22 -4.34 12.84 3.39
N TYR A 23 -3.11 12.37 3.54
CA TYR A 23 -2.13 13.03 4.41
C TYR A 23 -1.78 14.44 3.96
N ARG A 24 -1.65 14.67 2.65
CA ARG A 24 -1.41 16.01 2.11
C ARG A 24 -2.53 16.98 2.45
N LEU A 25 -3.79 16.54 2.36
CA LEU A 25 -4.96 17.38 2.60
C LEU A 25 -5.25 17.58 4.09
N ILE A 26 -5.08 16.54 4.91
CA ILE A 26 -5.41 16.58 6.34
C ILE A 26 -4.29 17.27 7.14
N GLU A 27 -3.03 16.92 6.88
CA GLU A 27 -1.88 17.37 7.68
C GLU A 27 -1.04 18.44 6.97
N GLY A 28 -1.31 18.73 5.69
CA GLY A 28 -0.52 19.70 4.93
C GLY A 28 0.94 19.27 4.70
N ALA A 29 1.26 17.98 4.93
CA ALA A 29 2.62 17.45 4.82
C ALA A 29 3.14 17.51 3.36
N PRO A 30 4.46 17.58 3.14
CA PRO A 30 5.04 17.46 1.80
C PRO A 30 4.60 16.18 1.09
N TRP A 31 4.52 16.21 -0.24
CA TRP A 31 4.05 15.09 -1.05
C TRP A 31 4.87 13.81 -0.82
N PHE A 32 6.20 13.95 -0.77
CA PHE A 32 7.08 12.81 -0.57
C PHE A 32 6.94 12.23 0.83
N ASP A 33 6.87 13.06 1.87
CA ASP A 33 6.71 12.60 3.25
C ASP A 33 5.36 11.91 3.45
N SER A 34 4.30 12.43 2.81
CA SER A 34 2.97 11.81 2.78
C SER A 34 3.02 10.43 2.11
N PHE A 35 3.70 10.32 0.97
CA PHE A 35 3.87 9.05 0.25
C PHE A 35 4.69 8.06 1.06
N TYR A 36 5.81 8.51 1.62
CA TYR A 36 6.70 7.71 2.45
C TYR A 36 5.95 7.17 3.67
N MET A 37 5.16 8.01 4.35
CA MET A 37 4.29 7.63 5.47
C MET A 37 3.30 6.53 5.07
N VAL A 38 2.67 6.62 3.91
CA VAL A 38 1.77 5.56 3.41
C VAL A 38 2.51 4.26 3.19
N VAL A 39 3.65 4.31 2.50
CA VAL A 39 4.46 3.11 2.18
C VAL A 39 4.88 2.40 3.46
N MET A 40 5.48 3.10 4.42
CA MET A 40 5.93 2.50 5.69
C MET A 40 4.76 1.98 6.54
N THR A 41 3.57 2.59 6.41
CA THR A 41 2.36 2.13 7.11
C THR A 41 1.85 0.81 6.52
N ILE A 42 1.63 0.74 5.20
CA ILE A 42 1.00 -0.44 4.57
C ILE A 42 1.96 -1.63 4.43
N THR A 43 3.28 -1.38 4.50
CA THR A 43 4.32 -2.42 4.48
C THR A 43 4.70 -2.91 5.88
N THR A 44 4.04 -2.43 6.94
CA THR A 44 4.31 -2.78 8.35
C THR A 44 5.71 -2.43 8.87
N VAL A 45 6.48 -1.61 8.13
CA VAL A 45 7.79 -1.14 8.58
C VAL A 45 7.63 -0.24 9.81
N GLY A 46 6.65 0.68 9.78
CA GLY A 46 6.14 1.36 10.97
C GLY A 46 7.18 1.98 11.91
N PHE A 47 8.05 2.87 11.43
CA PHE A 47 9.04 3.58 12.27
C PHE A 47 8.38 4.55 13.27
N LEU A 48 8.09 5.78 12.83
CA LEU A 48 7.48 6.88 13.59
C LEU A 48 6.67 7.76 12.62
N GLU A 49 5.82 8.62 13.16
CA GLU A 49 5.14 9.66 12.37
C GLU A 49 6.20 10.56 11.70
N VAL A 50 6.18 10.67 10.37
CA VAL A 50 7.16 11.45 9.57
C VAL A 50 6.95 12.97 9.75
N PHE A 51 5.75 13.35 10.19
CA PHE A 51 5.31 14.71 10.46
C PHE A 51 4.35 14.70 11.66
N PRO A 52 4.14 15.84 12.36
CA PRO A 52 3.19 15.91 13.47
C PRO A 52 1.80 15.49 13.02
N MET A 53 1.18 14.55 13.74
CA MET A 53 -0.11 13.99 13.32
C MET A 53 -1.25 14.44 14.23
N SER A 54 -2.30 14.99 13.63
CA SER A 54 -3.53 15.34 14.32
C SER A 54 -4.39 14.10 14.64
N MET A 55 -5.46 14.29 15.42
CA MET A 55 -6.45 13.23 15.64
C MET A 55 -7.07 12.73 14.33
N LEU A 56 -7.32 13.63 13.38
CA LEU A 56 -7.87 13.27 12.07
C LEU A 56 -6.85 12.48 11.23
N GLY A 57 -5.58 12.86 11.27
CA GLY A 57 -4.51 12.11 10.62
C GLY A 57 -4.40 10.69 11.14
N ARG A 58 -4.53 10.50 12.47
CA ARG A 58 -4.55 9.16 13.09
C ARG A 58 -5.75 8.33 12.66
N LEU A 59 -6.95 8.90 12.62
CA LEU A 59 -8.13 8.20 12.11
C LEU A 59 -7.95 7.82 10.63
N TRP A 60 -7.35 8.70 9.83
CA TRP A 60 -6.99 8.41 8.45
C TRP A 60 -5.99 7.24 8.35
N THR A 61 -4.95 7.24 9.19
CA THR A 61 -3.98 6.14 9.27
C THR A 61 -4.66 4.81 9.59
N VAL A 62 -5.63 4.77 10.50
CA VAL A 62 -6.37 3.53 10.83
C VAL A 62 -7.10 2.97 9.61
N ILE A 63 -7.79 3.82 8.84
CA ILE A 63 -8.48 3.41 7.60
C ILE A 63 -7.47 2.91 6.56
N LEU A 64 -6.32 3.59 6.45
CA LEU A 64 -5.24 3.23 5.53
C LEU A 64 -4.59 1.90 5.90
N ILE A 65 -4.43 1.58 7.18
CA ILE A 65 -3.90 0.29 7.64
C ILE A 65 -4.85 -0.83 7.22
N ILE A 66 -6.15 -0.71 7.50
CA ILE A 66 -7.13 -1.76 7.21
C ILE A 66 -7.20 -2.04 5.70
N SER A 67 -7.22 -0.98 4.87
CA SER A 67 -7.31 -1.11 3.41
C SER A 67 -5.98 -1.50 2.76
N GLY A 68 -4.87 -0.88 3.19
CA GLY A 68 -3.56 -1.04 2.60
C GLY A 68 -2.89 -2.37 2.94
N LEU A 69 -2.96 -2.80 4.20
CA LEU A 69 -2.32 -4.05 4.62
C LEU A 69 -2.91 -5.26 3.88
N GLY A 70 -4.25 -5.33 3.79
CA GLY A 70 -4.93 -6.37 3.02
C GLY A 70 -4.57 -6.33 1.54
N SER A 71 -4.42 -5.14 0.96
CA SER A 71 -4.00 -4.98 -0.44
C SER A 71 -2.59 -5.49 -0.70
N VAL A 72 -1.64 -5.22 0.21
CA VAL A 72 -0.25 -5.68 0.08
C VAL A 72 -0.20 -7.20 0.16
N PHE A 73 -0.85 -7.81 1.16
CA PHE A 73 -0.89 -9.27 1.28
C PHE A 73 -1.53 -9.95 0.07
N TYR A 74 -2.65 -9.43 -0.43
CA TYR A 74 -3.32 -9.99 -1.60
C TYR A 74 -2.45 -9.88 -2.87
N THR A 75 -1.83 -8.73 -3.10
CA THR A 75 -0.95 -8.52 -4.26
C THR A 75 0.28 -9.42 -4.20
N ALA A 76 0.89 -9.57 -3.02
CA ALA A 76 2.02 -10.47 -2.81
C ALA A 76 1.63 -11.93 -3.06
N SER A 77 0.50 -12.40 -2.51
CA SER A 77 0.00 -13.76 -2.72
C SER A 77 -0.19 -14.09 -4.20
N VAL A 78 -0.88 -13.23 -4.96
CA VAL A 78 -1.08 -13.45 -6.41
C VAL A 78 0.23 -13.33 -7.19
N GLY A 79 1.15 -12.46 -6.74
CA GLY A 79 2.49 -12.33 -7.32
C GLY A 79 3.32 -13.60 -7.15
N LEU A 80 3.29 -14.22 -5.97
CA LEU A 80 3.96 -15.49 -5.70
C LEU A 80 3.42 -16.62 -6.58
N GLU A 81 2.09 -16.72 -6.73
CA GLU A 81 1.46 -17.69 -7.65
C GLU A 81 1.96 -17.54 -9.10
N LEU A 82 2.12 -16.30 -9.58
CA LEU A 82 2.63 -16.03 -10.93
C LEU A 82 4.08 -16.49 -11.10
N ILE A 83 4.92 -16.30 -10.08
CA ILE A 83 6.32 -16.74 -10.11
C ILE A 83 6.38 -18.27 -10.18
N VAL A 84 5.61 -18.97 -9.34
CA VAL A 84 5.54 -20.43 -9.34
C VAL A 84 5.04 -20.98 -10.68
N GLU A 85 3.98 -20.37 -11.24
CA GLU A 85 3.45 -20.73 -12.57
C GLU A 85 4.51 -20.56 -13.66
N SER A 86 5.30 -19.48 -13.62
CA SER A 86 6.35 -19.23 -14.61
C SER A 86 7.46 -20.28 -14.61
N THR A 87 7.85 -20.78 -13.43
CA THR A 87 8.87 -21.84 -13.29
C THR A 87 8.34 -23.20 -13.75
N SER A 88 7.07 -23.52 -13.47
CA SER A 88 6.45 -24.78 -13.90
C SER A 88 6.31 -24.90 -15.41
N ILE A 89 6.16 -23.78 -16.13
CA ILE A 89 6.05 -23.76 -17.59
C ILE A 89 7.44 -23.88 -18.25
N SER A 90 8.50 -23.35 -17.61
CA SER A 90 9.87 -23.41 -18.12
C SER A 90 10.57 -24.76 -17.91
N GLY A 91 10.02 -25.63 -17.07
CA GLY A 91 10.59 -26.95 -16.76
C GLY A 91 10.11 -28.10 -17.66
N ARG A 92 9.44 -27.80 -18.78
CA ARG A 92 9.02 -28.76 -19.80
C ARG A 92 9.61 -28.42 -21.15
#